data_AF-A0A0F9HGR9-F1
#
_entry.id   AF-A0A0F9HGR9-F1
#
_cell.length_a   1.000
_cell.length_b   1.000
_cell.length_c   1.000
_cell.angle_alpha   90.00
_cell.angle_beta   90.00
_cell.angle_gamma   90.00
#
_symmetry.space_group_name_H-M   'P 1'
#
loop_
_entity.id
_entity.type
_entity.pdbx_description
1 polymer ?
#
loop_
_entity_poly.entity_id
_entity_poly.type
_entity_poly.pdbx_seq_one_letter_code
_entity_poly.pdbx_strand_id
1 'polypeptide(L)'
;MSQNDALFRIKDLEVPDYYVDYYSGLAKETYNIFEKAAEAKSSLVDSSGIIEPRIAFDLADRVAKMHDIDITEPLRKLLKIHGKEISALILSKHIALGEYSQPNSTLEERLDLAVRVGLAIVTEGVTIAPLQGISAVKIKKNKDGSEYLSVSIAGPMRSAGGTESAVTMLIADHVRKTVELSKYQANSFDDETGRFVEELRIYEREASSFQFHVLDEDIVKVISNLPVELDGVDTDPYEVVNHKGMTRIKTNRVRGGALRVLNDGLIGRSKKLLKRIELYNLDGWEWLNELEGAVQTGDGEEDAAAKRMREVITGRSVLSMPNKLGGFRLRYGRACNTGFAAVGFHPVVAEILDHTIAVGTQVKINIPSKGATVSFVDSIETPIVRLK
;
A
#
# COMPACT_ATOMS: atom_id res chain seq x y z
N MET A 1 -23.80 7.76 22.53
CA MET A 1 -22.59 8.12 21.77
C MET A 1 -22.60 9.63 21.64
N SER A 2 -21.62 10.34 22.22
CA SER A 2 -21.75 11.79 22.39
C SER A 2 -21.64 12.52 21.04
N GLN A 3 -22.53 13.48 20.82
CA GLN A 3 -22.46 14.46 19.72
C GLN A 3 -21.20 15.37 19.80
N ASN A 4 -20.24 15.09 20.69
CA ASN A 4 -19.20 16.04 21.09
C ASN A 4 -17.80 15.76 20.53
N ASP A 5 -17.53 14.61 19.92
CA ASP A 5 -16.13 14.26 19.58
C ASP A 5 -15.54 15.09 18.42
N ALA A 6 -16.33 15.40 17.38
CA ALA A 6 -15.84 16.19 16.23
C ALA A 6 -15.58 17.65 16.62
N LEU A 7 -16.55 18.26 17.32
CA LEU A 7 -16.48 19.64 17.81
C LEU A 7 -15.37 19.82 18.85
N PHE A 8 -15.21 18.86 19.77
CA PHE A 8 -14.12 18.86 20.74
C PHE A 8 -12.75 18.85 20.05
N ARG A 9 -12.61 18.14 18.92
CA ARG A 9 -11.35 18.01 18.18
C ARG A 9 -10.96 19.25 17.37
N ILE A 10 -11.94 20.07 16.97
CA ILE A 10 -11.68 21.32 16.23
C ILE A 10 -11.52 22.50 17.19
N LYS A 11 -11.99 22.37 18.44
CA LYS A 11 -11.94 23.42 19.46
C LYS A 11 -10.53 23.95 19.72
N ASP A 12 -9.51 23.10 19.60
CA ASP A 12 -8.10 23.46 19.84
C ASP A 12 -7.38 23.92 18.56
N LEU A 13 -8.07 24.00 17.42
CA LEU A 13 -7.50 24.49 16.16
C LEU A 13 -7.81 25.99 16.01
N GLU A 14 -6.77 26.78 15.74
CA GLU A 14 -6.93 28.19 15.34
C GLU A 14 -7.48 28.25 13.90
N VAL A 15 -8.79 28.08 13.74
CA VAL A 15 -9.51 28.17 12.46
C VAL A 15 -10.60 29.23 12.53
N PRO A 16 -10.93 29.89 11.40
CA PRO A 16 -12.06 30.81 11.34
C PRO A 16 -13.38 30.15 11.76
N ASP A 17 -14.28 30.90 12.38
CA ASP A 17 -15.57 30.40 12.89
C ASP A 17 -16.39 29.66 11.82
N TYR A 18 -16.36 30.13 10.57
CA TYR A 18 -17.10 29.49 9.47
C TYR A 18 -16.63 28.05 9.19
N TYR A 19 -15.36 27.69 9.49
CA TYR A 19 -14.89 26.30 9.39
C TYR A 19 -15.50 25.44 10.50
N VAL A 20 -15.57 25.98 11.72
CA VAL A 20 -16.20 25.29 12.85
C VAL A 20 -17.66 25.02 12.55
N ASP A 21 -18.39 26.02 12.05
CA ASP A 21 -19.79 25.89 11.65
C ASP A 21 -19.98 24.85 10.53
N TYR A 22 -19.11 24.87 9.51
CA TYR A 22 -19.13 23.91 8.42
C TYR A 22 -18.98 22.46 8.92
N TYR A 23 -17.94 22.18 9.70
CA TYR A 23 -17.70 20.83 10.22
C TYR A 23 -18.76 20.39 11.23
N SER A 24 -19.30 21.34 12.00
CA SER A 24 -20.42 21.08 12.92
C SER A 24 -21.68 20.67 12.16
N GLY A 25 -21.97 21.36 11.05
CA GLY A 25 -23.07 21.02 10.15
C GLY A 25 -22.90 19.62 9.55
N LEU A 26 -21.71 19.30 9.02
CA LEU A 26 -21.40 17.97 8.50
C LEU A 26 -21.55 16.87 9.55
N ALA A 27 -21.00 17.09 10.75
CA ALA A 27 -21.09 16.12 11.83
C ALA A 27 -22.54 15.86 12.24
N LYS A 28 -23.32 16.93 12.44
CA LYS A 28 -24.74 16.84 12.80
C LYS A 28 -25.54 16.05 11.76
N GLU A 29 -25.37 16.36 10.47
CA GLU A 29 -26.10 15.65 9.41
C GLU A 29 -25.65 14.19 9.29
N THR A 30 -24.35 13.92 9.45
CA THR A 30 -23.82 12.55 9.44
C THR A 30 -24.43 11.71 10.57
N TYR A 31 -24.53 12.26 11.78
CA TYR A 31 -25.14 11.56 12.91
C TYR A 31 -26.65 11.34 12.72
N ASN A 32 -27.36 12.33 12.18
CA ASN A 32 -28.78 12.19 11.82
C ASN A 32 -29.02 11.04 10.82
N ILE A 33 -28.17 10.94 9.78
CA ILE A 33 -28.22 9.82 8.83
C ILE A 33 -27.91 8.49 9.53
N PHE A 34 -26.90 8.47 10.40
CA PHE A 34 -26.52 7.28 11.16
C PHE A 34 -27.64 6.79 12.08
N GLU A 35 -28.35 7.68 12.76
CA GLU A 35 -29.50 7.34 13.62
C GLU A 35 -30.64 6.71 12.80
N LYS A 36 -30.99 7.30 11.65
CA LYS A 36 -32.00 6.72 10.73
C LYS A 36 -31.59 5.35 10.20
N ALA A 37 -30.31 5.17 9.87
CA ALA A 37 -29.78 3.88 9.43
C ALA A 37 -29.85 2.83 10.56
N ALA A 38 -29.63 3.23 11.81
CA ALA A 38 -29.71 2.34 12.97
C ALA A 38 -31.16 1.89 13.20
N GLU A 39 -32.12 2.82 13.09
CA GLU A 39 -33.55 2.51 13.17
C GLU A 39 -33.96 1.52 12.06
N ALA A 40 -33.52 1.75 10.82
CA ALA A 40 -33.77 0.82 9.71
C ALA A 40 -33.16 -0.57 9.97
N LYS A 41 -31.88 -0.64 10.39
CA LYS A 41 -31.17 -1.89 10.71
C LYS A 41 -31.82 -2.65 11.88
N SER A 42 -32.45 -1.94 12.82
CA SER A 42 -33.16 -2.56 13.95
C SER A 42 -34.38 -3.41 13.54
N SER A 43 -34.88 -3.24 12.31
CA SER A 43 -35.92 -4.10 11.74
C SER A 43 -35.45 -5.52 11.43
N LEU A 44 -34.13 -5.77 11.42
CA LEU A 44 -33.49 -7.06 11.12
C LEU A 44 -33.84 -7.64 9.74
N VAL A 45 -34.23 -6.79 8.79
CA VAL A 45 -34.47 -7.20 7.39
C VAL A 45 -33.16 -7.44 6.63
N ASP A 46 -32.08 -6.76 7.02
CA ASP A 46 -30.74 -6.90 6.43
C ASP A 46 -29.93 -8.04 7.05
N SER A 47 -28.79 -8.37 6.43
CA SER A 47 -27.81 -9.36 6.91
C SER A 47 -27.20 -9.06 8.28
N SER A 48 -27.30 -7.82 8.76
CA SER A 48 -26.77 -7.39 10.04
C SER A 48 -27.76 -6.44 10.74
N GLY A 49 -27.92 -6.60 12.04
CA GLY A 49 -28.77 -5.72 12.88
C GLY A 49 -28.06 -4.48 13.39
N ILE A 50 -26.82 -4.23 12.94
CA ILE A 50 -25.99 -3.10 13.32
C ILE A 50 -25.48 -2.39 12.06
N ILE A 51 -25.11 -1.12 12.22
CA ILE A 51 -24.46 -0.38 11.14
C ILE A 51 -23.02 -0.87 11.01
N GLU A 52 -22.65 -1.35 9.82
CA GLU A 52 -21.31 -1.89 9.54
C GLU A 52 -20.25 -0.80 9.36
N PRO A 53 -20.49 0.30 8.60
CA PRO A 53 -19.55 1.40 8.53
C PRO A 53 -19.44 2.15 9.86
N ARG A 54 -18.23 2.32 10.36
CA ARG A 54 -17.97 3.04 11.62
C ARG A 54 -17.48 4.44 11.32
N ILE A 55 -18.05 5.43 12.02
CA ILE A 55 -17.57 6.82 11.95
C ILE A 55 -16.20 6.89 12.62
N ALA A 56 -15.19 7.42 11.94
CA ALA A 56 -13.85 7.67 12.49
C ALA A 56 -13.40 9.08 12.07
N PHE A 57 -12.72 9.81 12.97
CA PHE A 57 -12.36 11.21 12.69
C PHE A 57 -10.89 11.40 12.35
N ASP A 58 -10.01 10.53 12.86
CA ASP A 58 -8.56 10.63 12.65
C ASP A 58 -7.92 9.27 12.44
N LEU A 59 -6.60 9.28 12.25
CA LEU A 59 -5.80 8.06 12.09
C LEU A 59 -6.00 7.09 13.26
N ALA A 60 -5.95 7.60 14.48
CA ALA A 60 -6.04 6.76 15.67
C ALA A 60 -7.39 6.05 15.78
N ASP A 61 -8.49 6.77 15.54
CA ASP A 61 -9.82 6.19 15.48
C ASP A 61 -9.93 5.14 14.38
N ARG A 62 -9.38 5.41 13.18
CA ARG A 62 -9.44 4.47 12.05
C ARG A 62 -8.77 3.17 12.42
N VAL A 63 -7.54 3.21 12.96
CA VAL A 63 -6.79 2.01 13.33
C VAL A 63 -7.48 1.26 14.47
N ALA A 64 -7.92 1.96 15.52
CA ALA A 64 -8.62 1.38 16.66
C ALA A 64 -9.91 0.66 16.22
N LYS A 65 -10.75 1.31 15.41
CA LYS A 65 -12.01 0.75 14.91
C LYS A 65 -11.82 -0.33 13.86
N MET A 66 -10.72 -0.30 13.11
CA MET A 66 -10.36 -1.32 12.12
C MET A 66 -10.03 -2.65 12.78
N HIS A 67 -9.42 -2.63 13.97
CA HIS A 67 -8.96 -3.83 14.67
C HIS A 67 -9.72 -4.13 15.97
N ASP A 68 -10.77 -3.36 16.28
CA ASP A 68 -11.59 -3.54 17.49
C ASP A 68 -10.77 -3.47 18.80
N ILE A 69 -9.84 -2.52 18.89
CA ILE A 69 -8.92 -2.36 20.04
C ILE A 69 -8.90 -0.93 20.58
N ASP A 70 -8.74 -0.79 21.90
CA ASP A 70 -8.70 0.51 22.58
C ASP A 70 -7.28 1.09 22.61
N ILE A 71 -6.84 1.62 21.47
CA ILE A 71 -5.52 2.26 21.30
C ILE A 71 -5.60 3.72 20.89
N THR A 72 -6.81 4.29 20.87
CA THR A 72 -7.08 5.59 20.28
C THR A 72 -6.25 6.71 20.94
N GLU A 73 -6.38 6.86 22.26
CA GLU A 73 -5.63 7.87 23.02
C GLU A 73 -4.12 7.59 23.09
N PRO A 74 -3.66 6.34 23.36
CA PRO A 74 -2.24 6.00 23.27
C PRO A 74 -1.61 6.36 21.93
N LEU A 75 -2.25 5.98 20.81
CA LEU A 75 -1.75 6.24 19.47
C LEU A 75 -1.71 7.75 19.17
N ARG A 76 -2.73 8.53 19.57
CA ARG A 76 -2.69 10.00 19.44
C ARG A 76 -1.50 10.61 20.16
N LYS A 77 -1.23 10.19 21.40
CA LYS A 77 -0.09 10.70 22.17
C LYS A 77 1.23 10.35 21.47
N LEU A 78 1.36 9.11 21.01
CA LEU A 78 2.53 8.67 20.26
C LEU A 78 2.71 9.47 18.96
N LEU A 79 1.64 9.77 18.22
CA LEU A 79 1.69 10.53 16.97
C LEU A 79 2.03 12.01 17.16
N LYS A 80 1.75 12.58 18.34
CA LYS A 80 2.12 13.96 18.67
C LYS A 80 3.62 14.10 19.00
N ILE A 81 4.17 13.09 19.68
CA ILE A 81 5.58 13.09 20.11
C ILE A 81 6.48 12.53 19.02
N HIS A 82 6.02 11.47 18.36
CA HIS A 82 6.75 10.72 17.37
C HIS A 82 6.01 10.77 16.02
N GLY A 83 6.75 10.73 14.92
CA GLY A 83 6.14 10.56 13.60
C GLY A 83 5.45 9.20 13.46
N LYS A 84 4.57 9.10 12.45
CA LYS A 84 3.75 7.91 12.11
C LYS A 84 4.51 6.60 12.24
N GLU A 85 5.71 6.57 11.68
CA GLU A 85 6.47 5.34 11.56
C GLU A 85 7.07 4.85 12.89
N ILE A 86 7.57 5.76 13.73
CA ILE A 86 8.07 5.41 15.06
C ILE A 86 6.91 5.04 15.98
N SER A 87 5.78 5.76 15.90
CA SER A 87 4.56 5.42 16.64
C SER A 87 4.07 4.01 16.29
N ALA A 88 4.17 3.59 15.02
CA ALA A 88 3.81 2.24 14.59
C ALA A 88 4.66 1.17 15.28
N LEU A 89 5.98 1.35 15.36
CA LEU A 89 6.88 0.39 16.01
C LEU A 89 6.64 0.32 17.52
N ILE A 90 6.54 1.47 18.19
CA ILE A 90 6.29 1.53 19.63
C ILE A 90 4.98 0.82 19.98
N LEU A 91 3.89 1.14 19.27
CA LEU A 91 2.60 0.53 19.57
C LEU A 91 2.57 -0.96 19.21
N SER A 92 3.21 -1.37 18.11
CA SER A 92 3.34 -2.80 17.76
C SER A 92 4.11 -3.57 18.85
N LYS A 93 5.17 -2.97 19.40
CA LYS A 93 5.92 -3.54 20.53
C LYS A 93 5.04 -3.73 21.76
N HIS A 94 4.28 -2.71 22.15
CA HIS A 94 3.39 -2.77 23.31
C HIS A 94 2.34 -3.89 23.15
N ILE A 95 1.72 -3.99 21.96
CA ILE A 95 0.75 -5.04 21.65
C ILE A 95 1.41 -6.43 21.71
N ALA A 96 2.61 -6.59 21.14
CA ALA A 96 3.35 -7.85 21.21
C ALA A 96 3.66 -8.27 22.66
N LEU A 97 3.93 -7.31 23.55
CA LEU A 97 4.12 -7.54 24.99
C LEU A 97 2.80 -7.84 25.74
N GLY A 98 1.65 -7.68 25.09
CA GLY A 98 0.32 -7.96 25.64
C GLY A 98 -0.45 -6.74 26.14
N GLU A 99 0.10 -5.53 25.99
CA GLU A 99 -0.68 -4.32 26.23
C GLU A 99 -1.83 -4.24 25.20
N TYR A 100 -3.02 -3.83 25.63
CA TYR A 100 -4.22 -3.71 24.78
C TYR A 100 -4.76 -5.02 24.19
N SER A 101 -4.19 -6.17 24.57
CA SER A 101 -4.66 -7.49 24.14
C SER A 101 -5.66 -8.07 25.13
N GLN A 102 -6.52 -8.98 24.69
CA GLN A 102 -7.44 -9.65 25.60
C GLN A 102 -6.68 -10.53 26.61
N PRO A 103 -7.17 -10.70 27.86
CA PRO A 103 -6.45 -11.41 28.92
C PRO A 103 -6.03 -12.85 28.57
N ASN A 104 -6.79 -13.52 27.71
CA ASN A 104 -6.54 -14.92 27.31
C ASN A 104 -5.90 -15.05 25.91
N SER A 105 -5.39 -13.94 25.35
CA SER A 105 -4.77 -13.96 24.02
C SER A 105 -3.45 -14.74 24.03
N THR A 106 -3.31 -15.63 23.07
CA THR A 106 -2.06 -16.37 22.82
C THR A 106 -0.96 -15.43 22.32
N LEU A 107 0.30 -15.86 22.43
CA LEU A 107 1.42 -15.10 21.86
C LEU A 107 1.26 -14.89 20.35
N GLU A 108 0.79 -15.90 19.62
CA GLU A 108 0.56 -15.81 18.17
C GLU A 108 -0.50 -14.75 17.83
N GLU A 109 -1.64 -14.72 18.54
CA GLU A 109 -2.70 -13.72 18.34
C GLU A 109 -2.20 -12.29 18.63
N ARG A 110 -1.37 -12.11 19.66
CA ARG A 110 -0.76 -10.82 19.98
C ARG A 110 0.20 -10.35 18.89
N LEU A 111 1.01 -11.26 18.34
CA LEU A 111 1.94 -10.93 17.25
C LEU A 111 1.19 -10.64 15.94
N ASP A 112 0.14 -11.39 15.62
CA ASP A 112 -0.72 -11.12 14.46
C ASP A 112 -1.35 -9.72 14.55
N LEU A 113 -1.95 -9.41 15.70
CA LEU A 113 -2.53 -8.08 15.95
C LEU A 113 -1.47 -6.98 15.88
N ALA A 114 -0.29 -7.19 16.49
CA ALA A 114 0.79 -6.20 16.47
C ALA A 114 1.26 -5.86 15.06
N VAL A 115 1.48 -6.87 14.20
CA VAL A 115 1.91 -6.64 12.80
C VAL A 115 0.81 -5.91 12.02
N ARG A 116 -0.46 -6.30 12.19
CA ARG A 116 -1.59 -5.67 11.50
C ARG A 116 -1.77 -4.21 11.92
N VAL A 117 -1.75 -3.92 13.21
CA VAL A 117 -1.88 -2.55 13.75
C VAL A 117 -0.71 -1.69 13.30
N GLY A 118 0.53 -2.21 13.33
CA GLY A 118 1.69 -1.50 12.80
C GLY A 118 1.52 -1.14 11.33
N LEU A 119 1.08 -2.09 10.50
CA LEU A 119 0.81 -1.83 9.08
C LEU A 119 -0.33 -0.81 8.88
N ALA A 120 -1.39 -0.89 9.67
CA ALA A 120 -2.51 0.05 9.62
C ALA A 120 -2.07 1.48 9.94
N ILE A 121 -1.18 1.67 10.91
CA ILE A 121 -0.63 2.99 11.24
C ILE A 121 0.20 3.52 10.08
N VAL A 122 1.12 2.71 9.53
CA VAL A 122 2.01 3.13 8.42
C VAL A 122 1.21 3.47 7.16
N THR A 123 0.15 2.72 6.88
CA THR A 123 -0.78 2.94 5.76
C THR A 123 -1.92 3.92 6.09
N GLU A 124 -1.81 4.66 7.19
CA GLU A 124 -2.77 5.68 7.62
C GLU A 124 -4.23 5.19 7.82
N GLY A 125 -4.43 3.89 7.94
CA GLY A 125 -5.74 3.25 8.08
C GLY A 125 -6.65 3.49 6.88
N VAL A 126 -6.10 3.76 5.69
CA VAL A 126 -6.88 4.03 4.46
C VAL A 126 -6.87 2.87 3.46
N THR A 127 -6.05 1.85 3.71
CA THR A 127 -5.91 0.68 2.83
C THR A 127 -6.50 -0.57 3.48
N ILE A 128 -6.87 -1.57 2.68
CA ILE A 128 -7.39 -2.84 3.17
C ILE A 128 -6.28 -3.83 3.56
N ALA A 129 -5.01 -3.51 3.28
CA ALA A 129 -3.87 -4.40 3.49
C ALA A 129 -3.69 -4.91 4.94
N PRO A 130 -3.92 -4.11 6.00
CA PRO A 130 -3.88 -4.62 7.37
C PRO A 130 -4.93 -5.70 7.68
N LEU A 131 -6.08 -5.65 7.00
CA LEU A 131 -7.17 -6.60 7.18
C LEU A 131 -7.03 -7.82 6.27
N GLN A 132 -6.81 -7.60 4.98
CA GLN A 132 -6.88 -8.65 3.96
C GLN A 132 -5.54 -8.95 3.27
N GLY A 133 -4.53 -8.10 3.45
CA GLY A 133 -3.20 -8.30 2.88
C GLY A 133 -2.35 -9.27 3.71
N ILE A 134 -2.52 -9.28 5.03
CA ILE A 134 -1.94 -10.28 5.92
C ILE A 134 -2.97 -11.39 6.11
N SER A 135 -2.68 -12.58 5.61
CA SER A 135 -3.54 -13.75 5.79
C SER A 135 -3.43 -14.32 7.20
N ALA A 136 -2.21 -14.44 7.71
CA ALA A 136 -1.92 -14.94 9.06
C ALA A 136 -0.49 -14.61 9.47
N VAL A 137 -0.27 -14.37 10.75
CA VAL A 137 1.06 -14.39 11.38
C VAL A 137 1.16 -15.62 12.27
N LYS A 138 2.22 -16.41 12.11
CA LYS A 138 2.39 -17.68 12.84
C LYS A 138 3.78 -17.85 13.44
N ILE A 139 3.85 -18.56 14.55
CA ILE A 139 5.12 -19.03 15.11
C ILE A 139 5.41 -20.41 14.50
N LYS A 140 6.56 -20.54 13.83
CA LYS A 140 7.03 -21.80 13.22
C LYS A 140 8.41 -22.17 13.77
N LYS A 141 8.91 -23.35 13.42
CA LYS A 141 10.19 -23.90 13.92
C LYS A 141 11.23 -24.06 12.82
N ASN A 142 12.47 -23.70 13.16
CA ASN A 142 13.66 -24.02 12.39
C ASN A 142 14.04 -25.49 12.56
N LYS A 143 14.99 -25.96 11.75
CA LYS A 143 15.47 -27.34 11.82
C LYS A 143 16.20 -27.64 13.14
N ASP A 144 16.83 -26.63 13.73
CA ASP A 144 17.42 -26.70 15.07
C ASP A 144 16.38 -26.63 16.22
N GLY A 145 15.08 -26.51 15.89
CA GLY A 145 13.99 -26.43 16.85
C GLY A 145 13.69 -25.01 17.36
N SER A 146 14.49 -24.00 16.98
CA SER A 146 14.25 -22.61 17.38
C SER A 146 12.97 -22.05 16.77
N GLU A 147 12.24 -21.24 17.54
CA GLU A 147 10.97 -20.65 17.12
C GLU A 147 11.21 -19.29 16.44
N TYR A 148 10.56 -19.06 15.30
CA TYR A 148 10.65 -17.83 14.52
C TYR A 148 9.27 -17.37 14.05
N LEU A 149 9.18 -16.12 13.60
CA LEU A 149 7.94 -15.53 13.11
C LEU A 149 7.78 -15.69 11.59
N SER A 150 6.58 -16.07 11.17
CA SER A 150 6.15 -16.23 9.77
C SER A 150 4.99 -15.29 9.47
N VAL A 151 5.07 -14.56 8.35
CA VAL A 151 4.00 -13.66 7.90
C VAL A 151 3.48 -14.14 6.55
N SER A 152 2.26 -14.66 6.54
CA SER A 152 1.59 -15.13 5.32
C SER A 152 0.86 -13.97 4.63
N ILE A 153 1.27 -13.65 3.41
CA ILE A 153 0.77 -12.53 2.62
C ILE A 153 -0.27 -13.01 1.58
N ALA A 154 -1.33 -12.22 1.40
CA ALA A 154 -2.35 -12.42 0.39
C ALA A 154 -2.34 -11.32 -0.69
N GLY A 155 -3.03 -11.57 -1.80
CA GLY A 155 -3.11 -10.67 -2.97
C GLY A 155 -3.49 -9.21 -2.66
N PRO A 156 -4.46 -8.93 -1.74
CA PRO A 156 -4.83 -7.56 -1.37
C PRO A 156 -3.69 -6.72 -0.79
N MET A 157 -2.55 -7.30 -0.40
CA MET A 157 -1.36 -6.57 0.05
C MET A 157 -0.87 -5.54 -0.98
N ARG A 158 -1.18 -5.73 -2.28
CA ARG A 158 -0.90 -4.76 -3.34
C ARG A 158 -1.45 -3.35 -3.04
N SER A 159 -2.55 -3.23 -2.30
CA SER A 159 -3.15 -1.93 -1.96
C SER A 159 -2.30 -1.09 -1.01
N ALA A 160 -1.41 -1.69 -0.23
CA ALA A 160 -0.51 -0.95 0.68
C ALA A 160 0.48 -0.08 -0.11
N GLY A 161 0.89 -0.54 -1.30
CA GLY A 161 2.07 -0.03 -1.99
C GLY A 161 3.34 -0.76 -1.58
N GLY A 162 4.38 -0.71 -2.44
CA GLY A 162 5.60 -1.50 -2.25
C GLY A 162 6.40 -1.13 -1.01
N THR A 163 6.46 0.16 -0.64
CA THR A 163 7.25 0.59 0.52
C THR A 163 6.60 0.09 1.80
N GLU A 164 5.30 0.32 1.93
CA GLU A 164 4.49 -0.02 3.10
C GLU A 164 4.41 -1.54 3.28
N SER A 165 4.29 -2.30 2.19
CA SER A 165 4.33 -3.76 2.24
C SER A 165 5.69 -4.32 2.68
N ALA A 166 6.79 -3.66 2.31
CA ALA A 166 8.12 -4.02 2.81
C ALA A 166 8.32 -3.66 4.28
N VAL A 167 7.76 -2.52 4.72
CA VAL A 167 7.77 -2.12 6.14
C VAL A 167 7.01 -3.12 7.00
N THR A 168 6.04 -3.87 6.48
CA THR A 168 5.41 -5.00 7.20
C THR A 168 6.45 -6.00 7.71
N MET A 169 7.47 -6.32 6.91
CA MET A 169 8.54 -7.26 7.32
C MET A 169 9.46 -6.64 8.39
N LEU A 170 9.68 -5.32 8.34
CA LEU A 170 10.42 -4.61 9.41
C LEU A 170 9.66 -4.61 10.73
N ILE A 171 8.35 -4.37 10.69
CA ILE A 171 7.47 -4.42 11.87
C ILE A 171 7.48 -5.84 12.44
N ALA A 172 7.36 -6.86 11.59
CA ALA A 172 7.42 -8.25 11.99
C ALA A 172 8.76 -8.61 12.67
N ASP A 173 9.88 -8.14 12.13
CA ASP A 173 11.20 -8.31 12.76
C ASP A 173 11.32 -7.56 14.09
N HIS A 174 10.72 -6.38 14.21
CA HIS A 174 10.70 -5.62 15.45
C HIS A 174 9.91 -6.35 16.56
N VAL A 175 8.72 -6.86 16.24
CA VAL A 175 7.88 -7.55 17.23
C VAL A 175 8.47 -8.91 17.61
N ARG A 176 9.04 -9.68 16.66
CA ARG A 176 9.66 -10.97 16.97
C ARG A 176 10.88 -10.82 17.87
N LYS A 177 11.70 -9.77 17.66
CA LYS A 177 12.81 -9.42 18.56
C LYS A 177 12.33 -9.08 19.96
N THR A 178 11.20 -8.35 20.06
CA THR A 178 10.61 -7.95 21.35
C THR A 178 10.22 -9.13 22.23
N VAL A 179 9.75 -10.22 21.61
CA VAL A 179 9.36 -11.46 22.31
C VAL A 179 10.42 -12.55 22.21
N GLU A 180 11.65 -12.19 21.86
CA GLU A 180 12.83 -13.06 21.82
C GLU A 180 12.74 -14.28 20.88
N LEU A 181 11.92 -14.19 19.83
CA LEU A 181 11.90 -15.20 18.78
C LEU A 181 13.19 -15.15 17.95
N SER A 182 13.65 -16.33 17.56
CA SER A 182 14.85 -16.53 16.74
C SER A 182 14.63 -16.03 15.32
N LYS A 183 15.73 -15.86 14.58
CA LYS A 183 15.68 -15.54 13.15
C LYS A 183 15.15 -16.73 12.36
N TYR A 184 14.38 -16.44 11.33
CA TYR A 184 14.12 -17.40 10.26
C TYR A 184 15.44 -17.85 9.62
N GLN A 185 15.57 -19.15 9.37
CA GLN A 185 16.71 -19.74 8.68
C GLN A 185 16.22 -20.31 7.34
N ALA A 186 16.50 -19.58 6.26
CA ALA A 186 16.19 -20.02 4.90
C ALA A 186 16.97 -21.30 4.53
N ASN A 187 16.41 -22.08 3.62
CA ASN A 187 16.96 -23.33 3.09
C ASN A 187 17.28 -24.40 4.15
N SER A 188 16.66 -24.31 5.32
CA SER A 188 16.92 -25.26 6.42
C SER A 188 16.37 -26.66 6.14
N PHE A 189 15.24 -26.74 5.45
CA PHE A 189 14.55 -27.99 5.15
C PHE A 189 14.62 -28.34 3.65
N ASP A 190 14.32 -27.38 2.79
CA ASP A 190 14.20 -27.51 1.34
C ASP A 190 14.77 -26.25 0.64
N ASP A 191 14.91 -26.23 -0.68
CA ASP A 191 15.36 -25.04 -1.44
C ASP A 191 14.25 -23.96 -1.54
N GLU A 192 14.06 -23.21 -0.45
CA GLU A 192 13.13 -22.09 -0.34
C GLU A 192 13.52 -20.93 -1.26
N THR A 193 14.82 -20.67 -1.43
CA THR A 193 15.30 -19.62 -2.35
C THR A 193 14.97 -19.93 -3.81
N GLY A 194 15.25 -21.16 -4.27
CA GLY A 194 14.95 -21.61 -5.62
C GLY A 194 13.44 -21.62 -5.88
N ARG A 195 12.64 -21.96 -4.87
CA ARG A 195 11.18 -21.85 -4.92
C ARG A 195 10.70 -20.42 -5.19
N PHE A 196 11.27 -19.42 -4.52
CA PHE A 196 10.92 -18.01 -4.76
C PHE A 196 11.31 -17.53 -6.16
N VAL A 197 12.49 -17.93 -6.65
CA VAL A 197 12.92 -17.65 -8.02
C VAL A 197 11.94 -18.26 -9.03
N GLU A 198 11.63 -19.55 -8.90
CA GLU A 198 10.70 -20.24 -9.79
C GLU A 198 9.32 -19.58 -9.80
N GLU A 199 8.73 -19.32 -8.62
CA GLU A 199 7.43 -18.67 -8.51
C GLU A 199 7.42 -17.28 -9.16
N LEU A 200 8.48 -16.48 -8.95
CA LEU A 200 8.56 -15.12 -9.49
C LEU A 200 8.62 -15.14 -11.02
N ARG A 201 9.41 -16.04 -11.62
CA ARG A 201 9.52 -16.17 -13.09
C ARG A 201 8.25 -16.72 -13.72
N ILE A 202 7.55 -17.65 -13.06
CA ILE A 202 6.23 -18.10 -13.50
C ILE A 202 5.22 -16.94 -13.46
N TYR A 203 5.22 -16.16 -12.36
CA TYR A 203 4.31 -15.04 -12.20
C TYR A 203 4.54 -13.95 -13.26
N GLU A 204 5.79 -13.59 -13.56
CA GLU A 204 6.12 -12.63 -14.62
C GLU A 204 5.64 -13.08 -16.00
N ARG A 205 5.71 -14.38 -16.28
CA ARG A 205 5.34 -14.95 -17.59
C ARG A 205 3.84 -15.13 -17.75
N GLU A 206 3.15 -15.62 -16.72
CA GLU A 206 1.78 -16.14 -16.85
C GLU A 206 0.72 -15.28 -16.15
N ALA A 207 1.07 -14.53 -15.09
CA ALA A 207 0.09 -13.88 -14.23
C ALA A 207 0.00 -12.37 -14.46
N SER A 208 1.07 -11.64 -14.15
CA SER A 208 1.07 -10.18 -14.16
C SER A 208 2.50 -9.66 -14.15
N SER A 209 2.70 -8.46 -14.69
CA SER A 209 3.97 -7.75 -14.55
C SER A 209 4.15 -7.16 -13.14
N PHE A 210 5.40 -7.12 -12.69
CA PHE A 210 5.82 -6.36 -11.52
C PHE A 210 6.15 -4.89 -11.86
N GLN A 211 6.37 -4.04 -10.84
CA GLN A 211 6.86 -2.68 -11.05
C GLN A 211 8.35 -2.65 -11.36
N PHE A 212 9.10 -3.64 -10.89
CA PHE A 212 10.53 -3.80 -11.12
C PHE A 212 10.82 -5.15 -11.74
N HIS A 213 11.81 -5.20 -12.62
CA HIS A 213 12.48 -6.44 -12.94
C HIS A 213 13.67 -6.57 -12.01
N VAL A 214 13.75 -7.71 -11.31
CA VAL A 214 14.77 -8.00 -10.30
C VAL A 214 15.61 -9.19 -10.74
N LEU A 215 16.86 -9.24 -10.31
CA LEU A 215 17.78 -10.34 -10.58
C LEU A 215 17.48 -11.57 -9.70
N ASP A 216 17.82 -12.76 -10.19
CA ASP A 216 17.66 -14.01 -9.41
C ASP A 216 18.56 -13.99 -8.16
N GLU A 217 19.76 -13.45 -8.29
CA GLU A 217 20.73 -13.30 -7.20
C GLU A 217 20.18 -12.43 -6.06
N ASP A 218 19.51 -11.33 -6.39
CA ASP A 218 18.87 -10.44 -5.41
C ASP A 218 17.70 -11.14 -4.69
N ILE A 219 16.92 -11.97 -5.41
CA ILE A 219 15.86 -12.80 -4.80
C ILE A 219 16.46 -13.76 -3.78
N VAL A 220 17.48 -14.51 -4.18
CA VAL A 220 18.17 -15.48 -3.31
C VAL A 220 18.74 -14.76 -2.08
N LYS A 221 19.40 -13.62 -2.30
CA LYS A 221 20.02 -12.83 -1.23
C LYS A 221 19.01 -12.30 -0.23
N VAL A 222 17.86 -11.79 -0.67
CA VAL A 222 16.81 -11.32 0.22
C VAL A 222 16.24 -12.47 1.05
N ILE A 223 15.78 -13.54 0.40
CA ILE A 223 15.15 -14.66 1.11
C ILE A 223 16.12 -15.30 2.10
N SER A 224 17.41 -15.39 1.76
CA SER A 224 18.45 -15.95 2.64
C SER A 224 18.72 -15.11 3.89
N ASN A 225 18.52 -13.79 3.83
CA ASN A 225 18.85 -12.87 4.92
C ASN A 225 17.64 -12.35 5.71
N LEU A 226 16.41 -12.63 5.24
CA LEU A 226 15.21 -12.20 5.94
C LEU A 226 15.13 -12.82 7.35
N PRO A 227 14.96 -12.00 8.40
CA PRO A 227 14.87 -12.52 9.78
C PRO A 227 13.49 -13.11 10.12
N VAL A 228 12.50 -12.89 9.26
CA VAL A 228 11.10 -13.33 9.38
C VAL A 228 10.76 -14.04 8.08
N GLU A 229 10.09 -15.19 8.15
CA GLU A 229 9.67 -15.91 6.95
C GLU A 229 8.60 -15.10 6.20
N LEU A 230 8.91 -14.77 4.95
CA LEU A 230 7.91 -14.29 4.00
C LEU A 230 7.15 -15.50 3.46
N ASP A 231 5.93 -15.70 3.93
CA ASP A 231 5.04 -16.77 3.45
C ASP A 231 3.88 -16.17 2.65
N GLY A 232 3.02 -17.00 2.07
CA GLY A 232 1.86 -16.53 1.34
C GLY A 232 0.83 -17.61 1.04
N VAL A 233 -0.38 -17.15 0.73
CA VAL A 233 -1.46 -18.00 0.22
C VAL A 233 -1.38 -18.12 -1.29
N ASP A 234 -1.96 -19.16 -1.85
CA ASP A 234 -2.09 -19.30 -3.30
C ASP A 234 -3.04 -18.23 -3.85
N THR A 235 -2.52 -17.36 -4.71
CA THR A 235 -3.31 -16.30 -5.33
C THR A 235 -3.57 -16.54 -6.81
N ASP A 236 -2.71 -17.34 -7.45
CA ASP A 236 -2.72 -17.55 -8.88
C ASP A 236 -2.82 -19.06 -9.18
N PRO A 237 -3.53 -19.47 -10.25
CA PRO A 237 -3.80 -20.88 -10.52
C PRO A 237 -2.58 -21.66 -11.06
N TYR A 238 -1.44 -20.99 -11.24
CA TYR A 238 -0.23 -21.58 -11.80
C TYR A 238 0.52 -22.41 -10.78
N GLU A 239 0.92 -23.61 -11.19
CA GLU A 239 1.66 -24.56 -10.34
C GLU A 239 3.16 -24.47 -10.61
N VAL A 240 3.97 -24.61 -9.56
CA VAL A 240 5.43 -24.77 -9.70
C VAL A 240 5.76 -26.16 -10.24
N VAL A 241 6.90 -26.32 -10.87
CA VAL A 241 7.33 -27.57 -11.50
C VAL A 241 8.35 -28.29 -10.64
N ASN A 242 9.39 -27.59 -10.19
CA ASN A 242 10.54 -28.20 -9.51
C ASN A 242 10.32 -28.31 -7.99
N HIS A 243 9.84 -27.24 -7.36
CA HIS A 243 9.79 -27.13 -5.90
C HIS A 243 8.42 -27.50 -5.31
N LYS A 244 7.90 -28.69 -5.63
CA LYS A 244 6.62 -29.20 -5.10
C LYS A 244 6.78 -29.86 -3.72
N GLY A 245 5.74 -29.79 -2.89
CA GLY A 245 5.63 -30.57 -1.66
C GLY A 245 6.62 -30.18 -0.56
N MET A 246 7.01 -28.90 -0.50
CA MET A 246 7.98 -28.41 0.47
C MET A 246 7.44 -28.42 1.91
N THR A 247 8.35 -28.54 2.88
CA THR A 247 8.02 -28.72 4.29
C THR A 247 7.24 -27.55 4.88
N ARG A 248 7.64 -26.30 4.58
CA ARG A 248 7.03 -25.09 5.14
C ARG A 248 5.99 -24.45 4.24
N ILE A 249 6.14 -24.59 2.93
CA ILE A 249 5.29 -23.96 1.92
C ILE A 249 4.16 -24.92 1.57
N LYS A 250 2.96 -24.65 2.11
CA LYS A 250 1.81 -25.57 2.09
C LYS A 250 1.14 -25.73 0.72
N THR A 251 1.51 -24.92 -0.26
CA THR A 251 0.90 -24.92 -1.60
C THR A 251 1.95 -25.18 -2.66
N ASN A 252 1.54 -25.81 -3.77
CA ASN A 252 2.33 -25.95 -4.98
C ASN A 252 2.03 -24.85 -6.00
N ARG A 253 1.19 -23.87 -5.65
CA ARG A 253 0.82 -22.77 -6.53
C ARG A 253 1.60 -21.50 -6.22
N VAL A 254 1.57 -20.58 -7.18
CA VAL A 254 2.22 -19.26 -7.08
C VAL A 254 1.54 -18.38 -6.03
N ARG A 255 2.36 -17.78 -5.17
CA ARG A 255 1.95 -16.91 -4.05
C ARG A 255 2.20 -15.43 -4.39
N GLY A 256 1.48 -14.92 -5.38
CA GLY A 256 1.63 -13.56 -5.94
C GLY A 256 1.63 -12.43 -4.90
N GLY A 257 0.89 -12.56 -3.80
CA GLY A 257 0.94 -11.61 -2.67
C GLY A 257 2.35 -11.49 -2.06
N ALA A 258 2.96 -12.63 -1.71
CA ALA A 258 4.32 -12.68 -1.17
C ALA A 258 5.36 -12.20 -2.20
N LEU A 259 5.21 -12.61 -3.46
CA LEU A 259 6.10 -12.17 -4.54
C LEU A 259 6.08 -10.65 -4.74
N ARG A 260 4.93 -9.99 -4.56
CA ARG A 260 4.85 -8.52 -4.63
C ARG A 260 5.58 -7.84 -3.48
N VAL A 261 5.50 -8.38 -2.26
CA VAL A 261 6.26 -7.86 -1.11
C VAL A 261 7.76 -7.98 -1.36
N LEU A 262 8.19 -9.13 -1.91
CA LEU A 262 9.57 -9.38 -2.30
C LEU A 262 10.06 -8.42 -3.40
N ASN A 263 9.37 -8.42 -4.54
CA ASN A 263 9.81 -7.74 -5.76
C ASN A 263 9.57 -6.23 -5.71
N ASP A 264 8.31 -5.81 -5.53
CA ASP A 264 7.93 -4.39 -5.57
C ASP A 264 8.26 -3.66 -4.27
N GLY A 265 8.47 -4.41 -3.19
CA GLY A 265 8.80 -3.91 -1.87
C GLY A 265 10.28 -4.06 -1.52
N LEU A 266 10.68 -5.21 -0.97
CA LEU A 266 12.01 -5.42 -0.39
C LEU A 266 13.14 -5.09 -1.38
N ILE A 267 13.07 -5.61 -2.61
CA ILE A 267 14.08 -5.38 -3.64
C ILE A 267 13.85 -4.04 -4.33
N GLY A 268 12.65 -3.82 -4.90
CA GLY A 268 12.32 -2.63 -5.69
C GLY A 268 12.29 -1.30 -4.93
N ARG A 269 12.24 -1.35 -3.59
CA ARG A 269 12.26 -0.17 -2.71
C ARG A 269 13.39 -0.21 -1.69
N SER A 270 14.40 -1.06 -1.86
CA SER A 270 15.53 -1.23 -0.93
C SER A 270 16.14 0.10 -0.46
N LYS A 271 16.44 1.02 -1.39
CA LYS A 271 16.98 2.36 -1.06
C LYS A 271 16.06 3.22 -0.18
N LYS A 272 14.73 3.13 -0.38
CA LYS A 272 13.76 3.83 0.48
C LYS A 272 13.62 3.11 1.82
N LEU A 273 13.67 1.78 1.82
CA LEU A 273 13.58 0.95 3.01
C LEU A 273 14.78 1.19 3.95
N LEU A 274 15.99 1.30 3.41
CA LEU A 274 17.20 1.64 4.16
C LEU A 274 17.06 2.96 4.95
N LYS A 275 16.51 4.01 4.31
CA LYS A 275 16.21 5.27 5.02
C LYS A 275 15.20 5.09 6.16
N ARG A 276 14.25 4.16 6.01
CA ARG A 276 13.30 3.80 7.08
C ARG A 276 14.01 3.07 8.21
N ILE A 277 14.87 2.11 7.88
CA ILE A 277 15.67 1.33 8.85
C ILE A 277 16.54 2.27 9.71
N GLU A 278 17.21 3.23 9.07
CA GLU A 278 18.00 4.28 9.76
C GLU A 278 17.12 5.12 10.69
N LEU A 279 15.97 5.60 10.20
CA LEU A 279 15.01 6.37 11.00
C LEU A 279 14.50 5.58 12.21
N TYR A 280 14.35 4.27 12.07
CA TYR A 280 13.82 3.38 13.10
C TYR A 280 14.90 2.87 14.05
N ASN A 281 16.17 3.11 13.74
CA ASN A 281 17.31 2.52 14.42
C ASN A 281 17.18 0.99 14.57
N LEU A 282 16.87 0.32 13.45
CA LEU A 282 16.76 -1.14 13.38
C LEU A 282 18.07 -1.76 12.86
N ASP A 283 18.61 -2.71 13.61
CA ASP A 283 19.84 -3.43 13.23
C ASP A 283 19.55 -4.74 12.47
N GLY A 284 20.51 -5.20 11.67
CA GLY A 284 20.51 -6.51 11.01
C GLY A 284 19.89 -6.52 9.61
N TRP A 285 19.74 -5.34 9.01
CA TRP A 285 19.22 -5.13 7.64
C TRP A 285 20.25 -4.49 6.71
N GLU A 286 21.52 -4.43 7.12
CA GLU A 286 22.61 -3.76 6.40
C GLU A 286 22.89 -4.42 5.04
N TRP A 287 22.60 -5.71 4.92
CA TRP A 287 22.73 -6.52 3.70
C TRP A 287 21.87 -5.99 2.54
N LEU A 288 20.83 -5.18 2.79
CA LEU A 288 20.05 -4.52 1.73
C LEU A 288 20.89 -3.54 0.90
N ASN A 289 22.01 -3.03 1.43
CA ASN A 289 22.94 -2.17 0.68
C ASN A 289 23.71 -2.93 -0.40
N GLU A 290 23.78 -4.24 -0.28
CA GLU A 290 24.56 -5.10 -1.17
C GLU A 290 23.72 -5.71 -2.30
N LEU A 291 22.47 -5.27 -2.45
CA LEU A 291 21.62 -5.65 -3.59
C LEU A 291 22.12 -4.91 -4.83
N GLU A 292 22.29 -5.63 -5.93
CA GLU A 292 22.77 -5.05 -7.19
C GLU A 292 21.69 -4.16 -7.83
N GLY A 293 20.43 -4.41 -7.49
CA GLY A 293 19.35 -3.45 -7.59
C GLY A 293 18.28 -3.86 -8.60
N ALA A 294 17.12 -3.24 -8.42
CA ALA A 294 15.96 -3.46 -9.26
C ALA A 294 15.94 -2.45 -10.41
N VAL A 295 15.82 -2.91 -11.66
CA VAL A 295 15.55 -2.01 -12.78
C VAL A 295 14.05 -1.74 -12.77
N GLN A 296 13.65 -0.47 -12.59
CA GLN A 296 12.24 -0.12 -12.71
C GLN A 296 11.79 -0.48 -14.12
N THR A 297 10.73 -1.29 -14.23
CA THR A 297 10.29 -1.81 -15.51
C THR A 297 9.85 -0.65 -16.41
N GLY A 298 10.71 -0.21 -17.32
CA GLY A 298 10.52 0.98 -18.16
C GLY A 298 11.54 2.10 -18.04
N ASP A 299 12.58 1.95 -17.21
CA ASP A 299 13.70 2.90 -17.10
C ASP A 299 15.01 2.37 -17.75
N GLY A 300 14.93 1.34 -18.61
CA GLY A 300 16.05 1.01 -19.49
C GLY A 300 16.36 2.19 -20.43
N GLU A 301 17.54 2.23 -21.05
CA GLU A 301 18.04 3.30 -21.94
C GLU A 301 17.11 3.70 -23.12
N GLU A 302 15.94 3.08 -23.26
CA GLU A 302 14.86 3.56 -24.11
C GLU A 302 14.17 4.80 -23.53
N ASP A 303 14.06 5.84 -24.35
CA ASP A 303 13.23 7.02 -24.09
C ASP A 303 11.86 6.58 -23.54
N ALA A 304 11.53 7.00 -22.32
CA ALA A 304 10.25 6.71 -21.66
C ALA A 304 9.05 7.09 -22.55
N ALA A 305 9.23 7.98 -23.51
CA ALA A 305 8.23 8.29 -24.51
C ALA A 305 8.03 7.18 -25.57
N ALA A 306 9.11 6.54 -26.03
CA ALA A 306 9.06 5.42 -26.97
C ALA A 306 8.34 4.19 -26.37
N LYS A 307 8.58 3.91 -25.07
CA LYS A 307 7.85 2.85 -24.37
C LYS A 307 6.35 3.11 -24.30
N ARG A 308 5.94 4.34 -23.92
CA ARG A 308 4.53 4.71 -23.85
C ARG A 308 3.81 4.56 -25.19
N MET A 309 4.51 4.85 -26.30
CA MET A 309 3.98 4.66 -27.65
C MET A 309 3.74 3.18 -27.99
N ARG A 310 4.57 2.25 -27.50
CA ARG A 310 4.33 0.81 -27.66
C ARG A 310 3.17 0.27 -26.83
N GLU A 311 2.87 0.90 -25.70
CA GLU A 311 1.73 0.55 -24.84
C GLU A 311 0.37 1.03 -25.36
N VAL A 312 0.34 1.71 -26.52
CA VAL A 312 -0.92 2.18 -27.13
C VAL A 312 -1.66 0.97 -27.68
N ILE A 313 -2.71 0.58 -26.96
CA ILE A 313 -3.67 -0.44 -27.41
C ILE A 313 -4.62 0.12 -28.47
N THR A 314 -5.18 -0.77 -29.29
CA THR A 314 -6.21 -0.43 -30.27
C THR A 314 -7.37 0.34 -29.62
N GLY A 315 -7.81 1.41 -30.26
CA GLY A 315 -8.87 2.29 -29.77
C GLY A 315 -8.40 3.45 -28.89
N ARG A 316 -7.11 3.54 -28.54
CA ARG A 316 -6.54 4.74 -27.90
C ARG A 316 -5.85 5.64 -28.91
N SER A 317 -6.35 6.87 -29.05
CA SER A 317 -5.77 7.86 -29.96
C SER A 317 -4.44 8.40 -29.42
N VAL A 318 -3.46 8.54 -30.31
CA VAL A 318 -2.21 9.26 -30.03
C VAL A 318 -2.41 10.73 -30.37
N LEU A 319 -2.45 11.59 -29.35
CA LEU A 319 -2.72 13.01 -29.54
C LEU A 319 -1.50 13.81 -30.02
N SER A 320 -0.29 13.36 -29.69
CA SER A 320 0.97 13.98 -30.11
C SER A 320 2.10 12.97 -30.05
N MET A 321 3.04 13.07 -30.99
CA MET A 321 4.32 12.37 -30.90
C MET A 321 5.22 13.08 -29.87
N PRO A 322 6.11 12.34 -29.18
CA PRO A 322 7.00 12.94 -28.21
C PRO A 322 8.08 13.80 -28.87
N ASN A 323 8.46 14.89 -28.21
CA ASN A 323 9.49 15.84 -28.63
C ASN A 323 9.34 16.36 -30.07
N LYS A 324 8.11 16.37 -30.61
CA LYS A 324 7.81 16.83 -31.97
C LYS A 324 7.13 18.20 -31.94
N LEU A 325 7.65 19.12 -32.76
CA LEU A 325 7.00 20.41 -33.02
C LEU A 325 5.60 20.18 -33.61
N GLY A 326 4.60 20.91 -33.10
CA GLY A 326 3.19 20.74 -33.44
C GLY A 326 2.36 19.94 -32.42
N GLY A 327 3.00 19.39 -31.39
CA GLY A 327 2.31 18.80 -30.24
C GLY A 327 1.73 19.82 -29.25
N PHE A 328 1.30 19.34 -28.08
CA PHE A 328 0.83 20.21 -27.00
C PHE A 328 1.96 21.09 -26.47
N ARG A 329 1.78 22.41 -26.57
CA ARG A 329 2.73 23.37 -26.04
C ARG A 329 2.63 23.43 -24.52
N LEU A 330 3.70 23.04 -23.83
CA LEU A 330 3.76 23.08 -22.37
C LEU A 330 3.68 24.52 -21.85
N ARG A 331 2.77 24.76 -20.91
CA ARG A 331 2.67 26.02 -20.16
C ARG A 331 2.65 25.70 -18.67
N TYR A 332 3.64 26.19 -17.92
CA TYR A 332 3.63 26.07 -16.47
C TYR A 332 2.53 26.96 -15.89
N GLY A 333 1.72 26.39 -15.01
CA GLY A 333 0.62 27.08 -14.37
C GLY A 333 -0.32 26.10 -13.69
N ARG A 334 -1.20 26.63 -12.84
CA ARG A 334 -2.23 25.86 -12.15
C ARG A 334 -3.54 26.63 -12.25
N ALA A 335 -4.55 26.01 -12.88
CA ALA A 335 -5.90 26.53 -12.89
C ALA A 335 -6.68 26.01 -11.67
N CYS A 336 -7.81 26.64 -11.37
CA CYS A 336 -8.68 26.27 -10.26
C CYS A 336 -9.13 24.80 -10.33
N ASN A 337 -9.26 24.23 -11.53
CA ASN A 337 -9.76 22.89 -11.79
C ASN A 337 -8.69 21.87 -12.21
N THR A 338 -7.40 22.25 -12.28
CA THR A 338 -6.30 21.32 -12.61
C THR A 338 -5.67 20.65 -11.37
N GLY A 339 -6.18 20.95 -10.16
CA GLY A 339 -5.99 20.13 -8.96
C GLY A 339 -4.52 19.76 -8.65
N PHE A 340 -4.28 18.46 -8.40
CA PHE A 340 -2.96 17.90 -8.05
C PHE A 340 -2.32 17.15 -9.23
N ALA A 341 -3.08 16.28 -9.91
CA ALA A 341 -2.61 15.42 -11.01
C ALA A 341 -3.46 15.55 -12.29
N ALA A 342 -3.94 16.77 -12.56
CA ALA A 342 -4.67 17.08 -13.79
C ALA A 342 -3.91 18.10 -14.64
N VAL A 343 -4.18 18.06 -15.94
CA VAL A 343 -3.56 18.90 -16.96
C VAL A 343 -4.63 19.70 -17.68
N GLY A 344 -4.34 20.98 -17.90
CA GLY A 344 -5.24 21.91 -18.56
C GLY A 344 -5.16 21.80 -20.08
N PHE A 345 -6.30 21.55 -20.73
CA PHE A 345 -6.45 21.62 -22.18
C PHE A 345 -7.42 22.73 -22.54
N HIS A 346 -7.23 23.40 -23.66
CA HIS A 346 -8.23 24.34 -24.14
C HIS A 346 -9.46 23.55 -24.62
N PRO A 347 -10.70 23.91 -24.23
CA PRO A 347 -11.90 23.13 -24.57
C PRO A 347 -12.07 22.88 -26.08
N VAL A 348 -11.69 23.86 -26.91
CA VAL A 348 -11.69 23.75 -28.39
C VAL A 348 -10.87 22.56 -28.93
N VAL A 349 -9.85 22.09 -28.20
CA VAL A 349 -9.10 20.90 -28.61
C VAL A 349 -9.99 19.66 -28.64
N ALA A 350 -10.91 19.52 -27.69
CA ALA A 350 -11.84 18.39 -27.66
C ALA A 350 -12.73 18.40 -28.91
N GLU A 351 -13.23 19.57 -29.30
CA GLU A 351 -14.06 19.73 -30.50
C GLU A 351 -13.31 19.35 -31.78
N ILE A 352 -12.09 19.86 -31.94
CA ILE A 352 -11.26 19.59 -33.14
C ILE A 352 -10.89 18.11 -33.25
N LEU A 353 -10.75 17.42 -32.12
CA LEU A 353 -10.40 16.01 -32.03
C LEU A 353 -11.63 15.10 -31.90
N ASP A 354 -12.82 15.57 -32.29
CA ASP A 354 -14.07 14.79 -32.28
C ASP A 354 -14.35 14.11 -30.92
N HIS A 355 -14.17 14.88 -29.85
CA HIS A 355 -14.32 14.45 -28.45
C HIS A 355 -13.51 13.21 -28.05
N THR A 356 -12.39 12.94 -28.72
CA THR A 356 -11.39 11.95 -28.29
C THR A 356 -10.92 12.19 -26.85
N ILE A 357 -10.92 13.45 -26.42
CA ILE A 357 -10.70 13.84 -25.03
C ILE A 357 -11.91 14.60 -24.49
N ALA A 358 -12.24 14.33 -23.24
CA ALA A 358 -13.26 15.03 -22.45
C ALA A 358 -12.72 15.33 -21.04
N VAL A 359 -13.42 16.17 -20.29
CA VAL A 359 -13.13 16.37 -18.86
C VAL A 359 -13.17 15.02 -18.14
N GLY A 360 -12.11 14.71 -17.39
CA GLY A 360 -11.97 13.41 -16.70
C GLY A 360 -11.23 12.33 -17.52
N THR A 361 -10.96 12.56 -18.82
CA THR A 361 -10.18 11.60 -19.62
C THR A 361 -8.76 11.48 -19.08
N GLN A 362 -8.33 10.26 -18.78
CA GLN A 362 -6.94 10.01 -18.37
C GLN A 362 -6.04 9.95 -19.61
N VAL A 363 -5.10 10.89 -19.69
CA VAL A 363 -4.08 10.93 -20.74
C VAL A 363 -2.75 10.44 -20.19
N LYS A 364 -2.03 9.62 -20.98
CA LYS A 364 -0.63 9.30 -20.71
C LYS A 364 0.23 10.41 -21.31
N ILE A 365 1.08 11.02 -20.49
CA ILE A 365 1.96 12.12 -20.91
C ILE A 365 3.42 11.70 -20.78
N ASN A 366 4.30 12.32 -21.57
CA ASN A 366 5.74 12.11 -21.50
C ASN A 366 6.38 12.89 -20.34
N ILE A 367 5.92 14.12 -20.10
CA ILE A 367 6.39 15.08 -19.08
C ILE A 367 5.16 15.81 -18.51
N PRO A 368 5.08 16.15 -17.21
CA PRO A 368 6.03 15.83 -16.14
C PRO A 368 5.77 14.49 -15.42
N SER A 369 4.64 13.82 -15.66
CA SER A 369 4.25 12.59 -14.96
C SER A 369 3.99 11.41 -15.92
N LYS A 370 3.60 10.24 -15.38
CA LYS A 370 3.22 9.06 -16.19
C LYS A 370 1.82 9.19 -16.80
N GLY A 371 0.98 10.03 -16.22
CA GLY A 371 -0.37 10.29 -16.69
C GLY A 371 -1.02 11.40 -15.90
N ALA A 372 -2.04 12.00 -16.48
CA ALA A 372 -2.79 13.08 -15.88
C ALA A 372 -4.24 13.04 -16.36
N THR A 373 -5.14 13.60 -15.57
CA THR A 373 -6.54 13.75 -15.95
C THR A 373 -6.75 15.06 -16.71
N VAL A 374 -7.54 15.05 -17.76
CA VAL A 374 -7.84 16.28 -18.53
C VAL A 374 -8.86 17.13 -17.78
N SER A 375 -8.54 18.42 -17.63
CA SER A 375 -9.46 19.49 -17.23
C SER A 375 -9.44 20.58 -18.30
N PHE A 376 -10.59 21.21 -18.57
CA PHE A 376 -10.64 22.29 -19.56
C PHE A 376 -10.33 23.65 -18.93
N VAL A 377 -9.45 24.40 -19.58
CA VAL A 377 -9.01 25.73 -19.18
C VAL A 377 -9.12 26.64 -20.40
N ASP A 378 -10.04 27.61 -20.34
CA ASP A 378 -10.36 28.54 -21.42
C ASP A 378 -9.45 29.77 -21.48
N SER A 379 -8.66 30.01 -20.42
CA SER A 379 -7.70 31.12 -20.35
C SER A 379 -6.34 30.84 -21.03
N ILE A 380 -6.14 29.64 -21.57
CA ILE A 380 -4.90 29.29 -22.30
C ILE A 380 -5.05 29.50 -23.80
N GLU A 381 -3.93 29.48 -24.52
CA GLU A 381 -3.96 29.69 -25.97
C GLU A 381 -4.65 28.54 -26.70
N THR A 382 -5.38 28.91 -27.74
CA THR A 382 -6.09 27.99 -28.63
C THR A 382 -5.13 27.32 -29.62
N PRO A 383 -5.51 26.14 -30.16
CA PRO A 383 -4.74 25.52 -31.24
C PRO A 383 -4.81 26.34 -32.53
N ILE A 384 -3.74 26.29 -33.32
CA ILE A 384 -3.69 26.86 -34.67
C ILE A 384 -4.17 25.79 -35.65
N VAL A 385 -5.21 26.08 -36.43
CA VAL A 385 -5.78 25.16 -37.42
C VAL A 385 -5.58 25.68 -38.84
N ARG A 386 -5.39 24.76 -39.78
CA ARG A 386 -5.41 25.06 -41.22
C ARG A 386 -6.76 24.63 -41.79
N LEU A 387 -7.51 25.57 -42.34
CA LEU A 387 -8.78 25.30 -43.02
C LEU A 387 -8.54 24.60 -44.36
N LYS A 388 -9.61 23.96 -44.88
CA LYS A 388 -9.57 23.22 -46.15
C LYS A 388 -9.36 24.13 -47.36
#